data_AF-A0A350PHW0-F1
#
_entry.id   AF-A0A350PHW0-F1
#
_cell.length_a   1.000
_cell.length_b   1.000
_cell.length_c   1.000
_cell.angle_alpha   90.00
_cell.angle_beta   90.00
_cell.angle_gamma   90.00
#
_symmetry.space_group_name_H-M   'P 1'
#
loop_
_entity.id
_entity.type
_entity.pdbx_description
1 polymer ?
#
loop_
_entity_poly.entity_id
_entity_poly.type
_entity_poly.pdbx_seq_one_letter_code
_entity_poly.pdbx_strand_id
1 'polypeptide(L)'
;MTLNDFTKQTLEFPDDYEGKVIATLIRSNENIKGRQSILYIHGFNDYFFHPHLAEEFHKNDYNFFALDLRKYGRSLLSHQHPNYCKDISEYYEEITESLSIIHN
;
A
#
# COMPACT_ATOMS: atom_id res chain seq x y z
N MET A 1 -7.46 16.71 2.53
CA MET A 1 -7.76 15.35 3.05
C MET A 1 -6.99 15.06 4.34
N THR A 2 -7.44 14.08 5.13
CA THR A 2 -6.85 13.58 6.39
C THR A 2 -6.72 12.06 6.35
N LEU A 3 -5.98 11.46 7.30
CA LEU A 3 -5.83 9.98 7.34
C LEU A 3 -7.14 9.23 7.62
N ASN A 4 -8.20 9.90 8.08
CA ASN A 4 -9.52 9.30 8.26
C ASN A 4 -10.29 9.15 6.94
N ASP A 5 -9.84 9.80 5.87
CA ASP A 5 -10.46 9.76 4.55
C ASP A 5 -9.99 8.55 3.71
N PHE A 6 -9.42 7.55 4.38
CA PHE A 6 -8.86 6.34 3.77
C PHE A 6 -9.32 5.07 4.47
N THR A 7 -9.65 4.06 3.69
CA THR A 7 -9.87 2.69 4.13
C THR A 7 -8.59 1.88 3.99
N LYS A 8 -8.34 0.96 4.93
CA LYS A 8 -7.17 0.08 4.96
C LYS A 8 -7.65 -1.36 4.79
N GLN A 9 -6.98 -2.11 3.93
CA GLN A 9 -7.19 -3.53 3.74
C GLN A 9 -5.88 -4.25 3.98
N THR A 10 -5.87 -5.15 4.96
CA THR A 10 -4.73 -6.06 5.18
C THR A 10 -4.77 -7.16 4.11
N LEU A 11 -3.64 -7.37 3.46
CA LEU A 11 -3.38 -8.46 2.53
C LEU A 11 -2.45 -9.46 3.21
N GLU A 12 -2.81 -10.73 3.18
CA GLU A 12 -2.01 -11.82 3.75
C GLU A 12 -1.29 -12.56 2.63
N PHE A 13 -0.02 -12.92 2.88
CA PHE A 13 0.83 -13.65 1.95
C PHE A 13 1.44 -14.88 2.64
N PRO A 14 1.94 -15.86 1.88
CA PRO A 14 2.70 -16.97 2.45
C PRO A 14 3.88 -16.46 3.29
N ASP A 15 4.23 -17.19 4.35
CA ASP A 15 5.37 -16.88 5.21
C ASP A 15 6.67 -16.71 4.37
N ASP A 16 7.48 -15.73 4.76
CA ASP A 16 8.83 -15.59 4.25
C ASP A 16 9.86 -16.22 5.21
N TYR A 17 11.14 -15.90 5.02
CA TYR A 17 12.24 -16.43 5.82
C TYR A 17 12.26 -15.94 7.30
N GLU A 18 11.38 -15.02 7.69
CA GLU A 18 11.14 -14.58 9.07
C GLU A 18 9.76 -15.00 9.59
N GLY A 19 8.94 -15.66 8.78
CA GLY A 19 7.59 -16.10 9.13
C GLY A 19 6.51 -15.24 8.46
N LYS A 20 5.38 -15.07 9.14
CA LYS A 20 4.19 -14.41 8.58
C LYS A 20 4.53 -13.03 8.00
N VAL A 21 4.03 -12.75 6.80
CA VAL A 21 4.11 -11.43 6.14
C VAL A 21 2.72 -10.93 5.77
N ILE A 22 2.55 -9.61 5.84
CA ILE A 22 1.34 -8.91 5.44
C ILE A 22 1.71 -7.66 4.64
N ALA A 23 0.76 -7.14 3.87
CA ALA A 23 0.82 -5.77 3.35
C ALA A 23 -0.48 -5.03 3.66
N THR A 24 -0.47 -3.71 3.56
CA THR A 24 -1.66 -2.88 3.79
C THR A 24 -1.92 -2.07 2.54
N LEU A 25 -3.02 -2.38 1.86
CA LEU A 25 -3.53 -1.55 0.76
C LEU A 25 -4.41 -0.44 1.35
N ILE A 26 -4.08 0.80 1.03
CA ILE A 26 -4.81 1.99 1.43
C ILE A 26 -5.59 2.50 0.22
N ARG A 27 -6.89 2.71 0.41
CA ARG A 27 -7.81 3.23 -0.61
C ARG A 27 -8.38 4.56 -0.13
N SER A 28 -8.34 5.61 -0.95
CA SER A 28 -9.09 6.83 -0.65
C SER A 28 -10.59 6.57 -0.72
N ASN A 29 -11.33 7.06 0.27
CA ASN A 29 -12.80 6.95 0.32
C ASN A 29 -13.50 7.81 -0.75
N GLU A 30 -12.76 8.71 -1.40
CA GLU A 30 -13.25 9.59 -2.47
C GLU A 30 -13.05 8.98 -3.88
N ASN A 31 -12.52 7.77 -3.99
CA ASN A 31 -12.31 7.11 -5.28
C ASN A 31 -13.65 6.89 -6.04
N ILE A 32 -13.64 7.20 -7.34
CA ILE A 32 -14.78 7.12 -8.25
C ILE A 32 -14.60 5.95 -9.22
N LYS A 33 -15.63 5.12 -9.38
CA LYS A 33 -15.59 3.96 -10.31
C LYS A 33 -15.36 4.42 -11.75
N GLY A 34 -14.49 3.70 -12.47
CA GLY A 34 -14.19 3.96 -13.88
C GLY A 34 -13.15 5.06 -14.14
N ARG A 35 -12.63 5.70 -13.10
CA ARG A 35 -11.53 6.67 -13.17
C ARG A 35 -10.17 5.97 -13.10
N GLN A 36 -9.17 6.49 -13.82
CA GLN A 36 -7.81 5.95 -13.76
C GLN A 36 -7.24 6.06 -12.35
N SER A 37 -6.47 5.05 -11.92
CA SER A 37 -5.95 4.95 -10.56
C SER A 37 -4.44 5.09 -10.52
N ILE A 38 -3.94 5.71 -9.46
CA ILE A 38 -2.53 5.74 -9.07
C ILE A 38 -2.34 4.82 -7.87
N LEU A 39 -1.26 4.02 -7.90
CA LEU A 39 -0.77 3.26 -6.76
C LEU A 39 0.55 3.89 -6.29
N TYR A 40 0.52 4.53 -5.13
CA TYR A 40 1.68 5.09 -4.47
C TYR A 40 2.45 4.02 -3.70
N ILE A 41 3.76 3.89 -4.00
CA ILE A 41 4.70 3.03 -3.27
C ILE A 41 5.63 3.92 -2.46
N HIS A 42 5.76 3.66 -1.16
CA HIS A 42 6.60 4.46 -0.27
C HIS A 42 8.11 4.18 -0.46
N GLY A 43 8.94 5.06 0.10
CA GLY A 43 10.41 4.91 0.14
C GLY A 43 10.91 4.03 1.30
N PHE A 44 12.23 3.97 1.46
CA PHE A 44 12.93 2.98 2.29
C PHE A 44 12.58 2.93 3.79
N ASN A 45 12.25 4.03 4.47
CA ASN A 45 11.92 4.01 5.90
C ASN A 45 10.56 4.67 6.14
N ASP A 46 9.62 4.46 5.22
CA ASP A 46 8.39 5.23 5.13
C ASP A 46 7.16 4.32 4.99
N TYR A 47 5.98 4.91 5.06
CA TYR A 47 4.69 4.33 4.75
C TYR A 47 3.74 5.46 4.36
N PHE A 48 2.54 5.16 3.86
CA PHE A 48 1.63 6.26 3.50
C PHE A 48 1.09 7.01 4.73
N PHE A 49 1.47 8.29 4.85
CA PHE A 49 0.92 9.24 5.83
C PHE A 49 0.73 10.67 5.27
N HIS A 50 0.74 10.83 3.95
CA HIS A 50 0.66 12.13 3.26
C HIS A 50 -0.67 12.33 2.50
N PRO A 51 -1.81 12.57 3.19
CA PRO A 51 -3.12 12.79 2.54
C PRO A 51 -3.13 13.86 1.45
N HIS A 52 -2.28 14.87 1.53
CA HIS A 52 -2.20 15.95 0.54
C HIS A 52 -1.79 15.45 -0.86
N LEU A 53 -1.04 14.34 -0.96
CA LEU A 53 -0.70 13.74 -2.25
C LEU A 53 -1.96 13.18 -2.93
N ALA A 54 -2.79 12.44 -2.17
CA ALA A 54 -4.05 11.93 -2.68
C ALA A 54 -4.99 13.07 -3.12
N GLU A 55 -5.01 14.17 -2.36
CA GLU A 55 -5.79 15.35 -2.70
C GLU A 55 -5.37 15.95 -4.04
N GLU A 56 -4.08 16.02 -4.32
CA GLU A 56 -3.57 16.52 -5.61
C GLU A 56 -3.94 15.60 -6.76
N PHE A 57 -3.85 14.28 -6.59
CA PHE A 57 -4.28 13.33 -7.62
C PHE A 57 -5.79 13.39 -7.89
N HIS A 58 -6.61 13.54 -6.84
CA HIS A 58 -8.05 13.70 -6.99
C HIS A 58 -8.42 14.98 -7.75
N LYS A 59 -7.71 16.10 -7.50
CA LYS A 59 -7.88 17.37 -8.25
C LYS A 59 -7.56 17.23 -9.74
N ASN A 60 -6.73 16.24 -10.10
CA ASN A 60 -6.32 15.96 -11.47
C ASN A 60 -7.05 14.73 -12.06
N ASP A 61 -8.23 14.37 -11.52
CA ASP A 61 -9.09 13.29 -12.00
C ASP A 61 -8.46 11.87 -11.96
N TYR A 62 -7.62 11.60 -10.96
CA TYR A 62 -7.15 10.24 -10.65
C TYR A 62 -7.72 9.72 -9.33
N ASN A 63 -8.02 8.43 -9.28
CA ASN A 63 -8.20 7.72 -8.02
C ASN A 63 -6.85 7.50 -7.35
N PHE A 64 -6.85 7.44 -6.02
CA PHE A 64 -5.63 7.26 -5.24
C PHE A 64 -5.67 5.99 -4.38
N PHE A 65 -4.60 5.23 -4.50
CA PHE A 65 -4.25 4.08 -3.66
C PHE A 65 -2.81 4.24 -3.17
N ALA A 66 -2.51 3.66 -2.02
CA ALA A 66 -1.16 3.51 -1.54
C ALA A 66 -0.95 2.10 -0.98
N LEU A 67 0.30 1.63 -0.96
CA LEU A 67 0.65 0.32 -0.47
C LEU A 67 1.76 0.43 0.57
N ASP A 68 1.48 0.01 1.80
CA ASP A 68 2.50 -0.24 2.82
C ASP A 68 3.01 -1.68 2.62
N LEU A 69 4.21 -1.83 2.06
CA LEU A 69 4.85 -3.11 1.72
C LEU A 69 5.14 -3.96 2.97
N ARG A 70 5.42 -5.27 2.78
CA ARG A 70 5.80 -6.16 3.89
C ARG A 70 6.96 -5.58 4.70
N LYS A 71 6.86 -5.62 6.03
CA LYS A 71 7.89 -5.12 6.97
C LYS A 71 8.06 -3.60 7.01
N TYR A 72 7.06 -2.85 6.52
CA TYR A 72 7.02 -1.39 6.60
C TYR A 72 5.75 -0.90 7.32
N GLY A 73 5.87 0.18 8.08
CA GLY A 73 4.73 0.91 8.65
C GLY A 73 3.68 0.01 9.33
N ARG A 74 2.47 -0.02 8.76
CA ARG A 74 1.33 -0.80 9.28
C ARG A 74 1.46 -2.31 9.01
N SER A 75 2.37 -2.68 8.13
CA SER A 75 2.65 -4.04 7.68
C SER A 75 3.92 -4.61 8.32
N LEU A 76 4.50 -3.92 9.31
CA LEU A 76 5.61 -4.42 10.11
C LEU A 76 5.10 -5.20 11.33
N LEU A 77 5.48 -6.46 11.43
CA LEU A 77 5.17 -7.32 12.57
C LEU A 77 6.33 -7.34 13.58
N SER A 78 6.01 -7.63 14.84
CA SER A 78 6.95 -7.51 15.97
C SER A 78 8.19 -8.40 15.90
N HIS A 79 8.15 -9.49 15.12
CA HIS A 79 9.25 -10.44 14.98
C HIS A 79 10.18 -10.15 13.80
N GLN A 80 9.82 -9.20 12.93
CA GLN A 80 10.51 -8.95 11.67
C GLN A 80 11.59 -7.88 11.83
N HIS A 81 12.66 -8.00 11.05
CA HIS A 81 13.60 -6.91 10.84
C HIS A 81 12.93 -5.83 9.98
N PRO A 82 12.82 -4.57 10.46
CA PRO A 82 12.17 -3.50 9.71
C PRO A 82 12.83 -3.27 8.35
N ASN A 83 12.01 -3.10 7.32
CA ASN A 83 12.42 -2.68 5.97
C ASN A 83 13.41 -3.65 5.29
N TYR A 84 13.44 -4.91 5.73
CA TYR A 84 14.40 -5.92 5.27
C TYR A 84 13.79 -6.84 4.20
N CYS A 85 14.37 -6.80 3.00
CA CYS A 85 14.19 -7.82 1.96
C CYS A 85 15.57 -8.34 1.53
N LYS A 86 15.62 -9.54 0.93
CA LYS A 86 16.84 -10.05 0.28
C LYS A 86 16.87 -9.65 -1.20
N ASP A 87 15.71 -9.53 -1.81
CA ASP A 87 15.52 -9.07 -3.19
C ASP A 87 14.30 -8.13 -3.28
N ILE A 88 14.40 -7.07 -4.10
CA ILE A 88 13.28 -6.14 -4.34
C ILE A 88 12.10 -6.81 -5.05
N SER A 89 12.35 -7.93 -5.76
CA SER A 89 11.29 -8.71 -6.41
C SER A 89 10.32 -9.34 -5.41
N GLU A 90 10.70 -9.45 -4.13
CA GLU A 90 9.80 -9.90 -3.07
C GLU A 90 8.53 -9.04 -2.97
N TYR A 91 8.62 -7.75 -3.34
CA TYR A 91 7.47 -6.83 -3.33
C TYR A 91 6.51 -6.99 -4.51
N TYR A 92 6.86 -7.81 -5.51
CA TYR A 92 6.01 -7.99 -6.69
C TYR A 92 4.71 -8.70 -6.35
N GLU A 93 4.68 -9.54 -5.31
CA GLU A 93 3.46 -10.20 -4.85
C GLU A 93 2.44 -9.18 -4.35
N GLU A 94 2.85 -8.25 -3.48
CA GLU A 94 1.99 -7.19 -2.95
C GLU A 94 1.52 -6.23 -4.03
N ILE A 95 2.42 -5.86 -4.95
CA ILE A 95 2.10 -4.95 -6.05
C ILE A 95 1.10 -5.63 -6.98
N THR A 96 1.33 -6.88 -7.35
CA THR A 96 0.43 -7.64 -8.24
C THR A 96 -0.96 -7.81 -7.63
N GLU A 97 -1.04 -8.20 -6.36
CA GLU A 97 -2.33 -8.36 -5.67
C GLU A 97 -3.06 -7.00 -5.54
N SER A 98 -2.33 -5.94 -5.22
CA SER A 98 -2.90 -4.59 -5.16
C SER A 98 -3.47 -4.14 -6.51
N LEU A 99 -2.75 -4.39 -7.61
CA LEU A 99 -3.22 -4.08 -8.95
C LEU A 99 -4.47 -4.89 -9.31
N SER A 100 -4.49 -6.19 -8.99
CA SER A 100 -5.68 -7.04 -9.16
C SER A 100 -6.90 -6.45 -8.45
N ILE A 101 -6.76 -6.03 -7.20
CA ILE A 101 -7.84 -5.40 -6.40
C ILE A 101 -8.26 -4.04 -6.97
N ILE A 102 -7.34 -3.27 -7.54
CA ILE A 102 -7.63 -1.95 -8.13
C ILE A 102 -8.38 -2.08 -9.46
N HIS A 103 -8.09 -3.13 -10.23
CA HIS A 103 -8.71 -3.36 -11.54
C HIS A 103 -10.11 -3.98 -11.47
N ASN A 104 -10.45 -4.66 -10.37
CA ASN A 104 -11.78 -5.24 -10.12
C ASN A 104 -12.80 -4.18 -9.64
#